data_AF-A0A3B8X3V3-F1
#
_entry.id   AF-A0A3B8X3V3-F1
#
_cell.length_a   1.000
_cell.length_b   1.000
_cell.length_c   1.000
_cell.angle_alpha   90.00
_cell.angle_beta   90.00
_cell.angle_gamma   90.00
#
_symmetry.space_group_name_H-M   'P 1'
#
loop_
_entity.id
_entity.type
_entity.pdbx_description
1 polymer ?
#
loop_
_entity_poly.entity_id
_entity_poly.type
_entity_poly.pdbx_seq_one_letter_code
_entity_poly.pdbx_strand_id
1 'polypeptide(L)'
;MKITRLSFLALLALVSCGTKEDLLDYVNPNIGTVHSRWFVYTPAATPFGMAKLGASTNGTYGNDQGWEAVGYEDTHTSIDGFPCFHEFQVGGLALMPVTG
;
A
#
# COMPACT_ATOMS: atom_id res chain seq x y z
N MET A 1 27.62 -47.43 12.35
CA MET A 1 26.58 -46.80 13.20
C MET A 1 26.75 -45.29 13.42
N LYS A 2 27.96 -44.75 13.69
CA LYS A 2 28.14 -43.31 13.91
C LYS A 2 27.96 -42.45 12.63
N ILE A 3 28.50 -42.90 11.50
CA ILE A 3 28.39 -42.19 10.20
C ILE A 3 26.94 -42.14 9.70
N THR A 4 26.21 -43.25 9.79
CA THR A 4 24.80 -43.35 9.38
C THR A 4 23.89 -42.41 10.17
N ARG A 5 24.17 -42.19 11.46
CA ARG A 5 23.42 -41.22 12.29
C ARG A 5 23.76 -39.78 11.94
N LEU A 6 25.01 -39.50 11.56
CA LEU A 6 25.45 -38.16 11.15
C LEU A 6 24.84 -37.75 9.80
N SER A 7 24.77 -38.69 8.85
CA SER A 7 24.11 -38.49 7.56
C SER A 7 22.60 -38.26 7.70
N PHE A 8 21.95 -38.96 8.63
CA PHE A 8 20.51 -38.78 8.90
C PHE A 8 20.21 -37.41 9.52
N LEU A 9 21.09 -36.93 10.41
CA LEU A 9 20.96 -35.63 11.05
C LEU A 9 21.18 -34.48 10.06
N ALA A 10 22.12 -34.64 9.12
CA ALA A 10 22.35 -33.70 8.02
C ALA A 10 21.16 -33.62 7.05
N LEU A 11 20.51 -34.76 6.76
CA LEU A 11 19.30 -34.79 5.93
C LEU A 11 18.13 -34.08 6.61
N LEU A 12 17.96 -34.25 7.92
CA LEU A 12 16.93 -33.56 8.70
C LEU A 12 17.12 -32.04 8.72
N ALA A 13 18.37 -31.57 8.79
CA ALA A 13 18.69 -30.15 8.79
C ALA A 13 18.36 -29.47 7.44
N LEU A 14 18.54 -30.19 6.32
CA LEU A 14 18.21 -29.69 4.98
C LEU A 14 16.70 -29.58 4.73
N VAL A 15 15.90 -30.47 5.34
CA VAL A 15 14.42 -30.45 5.23
C VAL A 15 13.79 -29.35 6.10
N SER A 16 14.52 -28.82 7.10
CA SER A 16 14.03 -27.79 8.01
C SER A 16 13.98 -26.38 7.42
N CYS A 17 14.46 -26.16 6.19
CA CYS A 17 14.40 -24.85 5.53
C CYS A 17 13.05 -24.66 4.83
N GLY A 18 12.03 -24.30 5.62
CA GLY A 18 10.73 -23.89 5.08
C GLY A 18 10.78 -22.51 4.43
N THR A 19 9.96 -22.28 3.41
CA THR A 19 9.73 -20.96 2.81
C THR A 19 9.15 -20.03 3.88
N LYS A 20 9.77 -18.86 4.10
CA LYS A 20 9.17 -17.81 4.92
C LYS A 20 7.99 -17.21 4.16
N GLU A 21 6.80 -17.22 4.77
CA GLU A 21 5.68 -16.44 4.27
C GLU A 21 6.02 -14.95 4.33
N ASP A 22 5.69 -14.21 3.27
CA ASP A 22 5.79 -12.77 3.26
C ASP A 22 4.52 -12.18 3.90
N LEU A 23 4.69 -11.42 4.98
CA LEU A 23 3.55 -10.80 5.66
C LEU A 23 2.88 -9.73 4.79
N LEU A 24 3.58 -9.21 3.78
CA LEU A 24 3.04 -8.25 2.83
C LEU A 24 1.90 -8.85 1.98
N ASP A 25 1.89 -10.17 1.78
CA ASP A 25 0.85 -10.86 1.00
C ASP A 25 -0.53 -10.76 1.66
N TYR A 26 -0.58 -10.49 2.98
CA TYR A 26 -1.82 -10.30 3.72
C TYR A 26 -2.35 -8.86 3.67
N VAL A 27 -1.57 -7.91 3.14
CA VAL A 27 -1.93 -6.49 3.12
C VAL A 27 -2.69 -6.18 1.82
N ASN A 28 -3.93 -5.71 1.96
CA ASN A 28 -4.72 -5.17 0.85
C ASN A 28 -4.98 -3.66 1.05
N PRO A 29 -4.24 -2.77 0.37
CA PRO A 29 -4.40 -1.32 0.51
C PRO A 29 -5.77 -0.78 0.08
N ASN A 30 -6.54 -1.53 -0.71
CA ASN A 30 -7.83 -1.07 -1.23
C ASN A 30 -8.98 -1.29 -0.23
N ILE A 31 -8.74 -1.97 0.90
CA ILE A 31 -9.76 -2.15 1.95
C ILE A 31 -10.06 -0.80 2.62
N GLY A 32 -11.35 -0.46 2.70
CA GLY A 32 -11.80 0.75 3.42
C GLY A 32 -11.58 2.06 2.65
N THR A 33 -11.39 2.01 1.35
CA THR A 33 -11.18 3.17 0.47
C THR A 33 -12.47 3.93 0.13
N VAL A 34 -13.60 3.22 0.05
CA VAL A 34 -14.91 3.81 -0.27
C VAL A 34 -15.38 4.74 0.83
N HIS A 35 -15.85 5.94 0.47
CA HIS A 35 -16.28 6.98 1.40
C HIS A 35 -15.23 7.27 2.50
N SER A 36 -13.96 7.16 2.13
CA SER A 36 -12.84 7.42 3.02
C SER A 36 -12.32 8.85 2.87
N ARG A 37 -11.54 9.30 3.85
CA ARG A 37 -10.84 10.58 3.75
C ARG A 37 -9.50 10.39 3.06
N TRP A 38 -9.04 11.44 2.39
CA TRP A 38 -7.87 11.41 1.52
C TRP A 38 -6.63 10.78 2.17
N PHE A 39 -6.38 10.99 3.46
CA PHE A 39 -5.20 10.49 4.16
C PHE A 39 -5.26 8.98 4.50
N VAL A 40 -6.34 8.28 4.16
CA VAL A 40 -6.52 6.84 4.42
C VAL A 40 -5.85 5.99 3.35
N TYR A 41 -5.94 6.37 2.08
CA TYR A 41 -5.44 5.56 0.97
C TYR A 41 -3.97 5.87 0.68
N THR A 42 -3.07 4.99 1.11
CA THR A 42 -1.61 5.20 1.02
C THR A 42 -0.86 3.96 0.54
N PRO A 43 -1.15 3.47 -0.69
CA PRO A 43 -0.69 2.16 -1.15
C PRO A 43 0.83 2.09 -1.36
N ALA A 44 1.48 3.18 -1.73
CA ALA A 44 2.94 3.24 -1.91
C ALA A 44 3.58 4.17 -0.88
N ALA A 45 3.66 3.69 0.36
CA ALA A 45 4.27 4.38 1.48
C ALA A 45 5.21 3.44 2.27
N THR A 46 6.25 4.01 2.87
CA THR A 46 7.01 3.33 3.92
C THR A 46 6.36 3.58 5.28
N PRO A 47 6.60 2.71 6.29
CA PRO A 47 6.13 2.97 7.65
C PRO A 47 6.60 4.35 8.13
N PHE A 48 5.64 5.20 8.51
CA PHE A 48 5.88 6.60 8.94
C PHE A 48 6.56 7.50 7.88
N GLY A 49 6.51 7.11 6.61
CA GLY A 49 7.04 7.90 5.49
C GLY A 49 6.16 9.10 5.17
N MET A 50 6.80 10.24 4.90
CA MET A 50 6.12 11.47 4.45
C MET A 50 5.64 11.38 3.00
N ALA A 51 6.44 10.76 2.13
CA ALA A 51 6.07 10.49 0.75
C ALA A 51 5.17 9.26 0.70
N LYS A 52 3.94 9.45 0.22
CA LYS A 52 2.93 8.41 0.09
C LYS A 52 2.28 8.59 -1.28
N LEU A 53 2.80 7.92 -2.30
CA LEU A 53 2.24 8.02 -3.64
C LEU A 53 0.96 7.18 -3.69
N GLY A 54 -0.10 7.76 -4.24
CA GLY A 54 -1.39 7.10 -4.37
C GLY A 54 -2.18 7.70 -5.51
N ALA A 55 -3.05 6.92 -6.15
CA ALA A 55 -4.02 7.47 -7.07
C ALA A 55 -5.09 8.26 -6.29
N SER A 56 -5.62 9.30 -6.91
CA SER A 56 -6.84 9.99 -6.48
C SER A 56 -7.88 9.85 -7.60
N THR A 57 -9.15 9.72 -7.24
CA THR A 57 -10.26 9.59 -8.18
C THR A 57 -11.32 10.66 -8.00
N ASN A 58 -11.37 11.31 -6.84
CA ASN A 58 -12.28 12.41 -6.53
C ASN A 58 -11.66 13.50 -5.64
N GLY A 59 -10.33 13.49 -5.43
CA GLY A 59 -9.64 14.49 -4.63
C GLY A 59 -9.80 15.92 -5.18
N THR A 60 -10.09 16.06 -6.48
CA THR A 60 -10.34 17.35 -7.14
C THR A 60 -11.78 17.86 -7.02
N TYR A 61 -12.72 17.07 -6.48
CA TYR A 61 -14.15 17.43 -6.46
C TYR A 61 -14.51 18.56 -5.49
N GLY A 62 -13.53 19.02 -4.71
CA GLY A 62 -13.73 20.04 -3.69
C GLY A 62 -13.84 19.44 -2.29
N ASN A 63 -13.48 20.23 -1.30
CA ASN A 63 -13.44 19.85 0.10
C ASN A 63 -13.69 21.11 0.93
N ASP A 64 -14.87 21.72 0.73
CA ASP A 64 -15.19 23.07 1.21
C ASP A 64 -15.10 23.18 2.73
N GLN A 65 -15.51 22.13 3.45
CA GLN A 65 -15.43 22.08 4.92
C GLN A 65 -14.13 21.45 5.41
N GLY A 66 -13.36 20.81 4.53
CA GLY A 66 -12.13 20.09 4.88
C GLY A 66 -12.37 18.69 5.43
N TRP A 67 -13.62 18.22 5.47
CA TRP A 67 -14.06 16.97 6.11
C TRP A 67 -14.70 15.96 5.16
N GLU A 68 -14.87 16.34 3.91
CA GLU A 68 -15.49 15.55 2.87
C GLU A 68 -14.67 14.28 2.59
N ALA A 69 -15.38 13.21 2.24
CA ALA A 69 -14.80 11.92 1.89
C ALA A 69 -14.31 11.94 0.43
N VAL A 70 -13.19 12.63 0.21
CA VAL A 70 -12.53 12.77 -1.09
C VAL A 70 -11.09 12.27 -1.03
N GLY A 71 -10.54 11.85 -2.17
CA GLY A 71 -9.26 11.19 -2.33
C GLY A 71 -9.35 10.07 -3.35
N TYR A 72 -9.27 8.82 -2.89
CA TYR A 72 -9.41 7.62 -3.72
C TYR A 72 -10.66 6.83 -3.33
N GLU A 73 -11.40 6.41 -4.34
CA GLU A 73 -12.53 5.51 -4.21
C GLU A 73 -12.45 4.40 -5.25
N ASP A 74 -12.44 3.15 -4.79
CA ASP A 74 -12.22 1.95 -5.63
C ASP A 74 -13.37 1.68 -6.62
N THR A 75 -14.53 2.32 -6.43
CA THR A 75 -15.68 2.21 -7.33
C THR A 75 -15.58 3.13 -8.55
N HIS A 76 -14.66 4.10 -8.54
CA HIS A 76 -14.49 5.05 -9.62
C HIS A 76 -13.71 4.45 -10.79
N THR A 77 -14.02 4.92 -12.01
CA THR A 77 -13.44 4.41 -13.25
C THR A 77 -12.42 5.37 -13.88
N SER A 78 -12.11 6.48 -13.21
CA SER A 78 -11.16 7.49 -13.65
C SER A 78 -10.26 7.95 -12.50
N ILE A 79 -9.01 8.24 -12.83
CA ILE A 79 -8.00 8.82 -11.92
C ILE A 79 -7.85 10.30 -12.27
N ASP A 80 -7.92 11.18 -11.27
CA ASP A 80 -7.76 12.64 -11.43
C ASP A 80 -6.30 13.10 -11.18
N GLY A 81 -5.47 12.24 -10.59
CA GLY A 81 -4.04 12.45 -10.47
C GLY A 81 -3.38 11.50 -9.46
N PHE A 82 -2.09 11.72 -9.23
CA PHE A 82 -1.29 11.00 -8.25
C PHE A 82 -0.67 11.96 -7.23
N PRO A 83 -1.35 12.22 -6.10
CA PRO A 83 -0.78 13.00 -5.01
C PRO A 83 0.42 12.31 -4.35
N CYS A 84 1.44 13.10 -3.99
CA CYS A 84 2.66 12.63 -3.33
C CYS A 84 2.56 12.58 -1.80
N PHE A 85 1.57 13.27 -1.22
CA PHE A 85 1.28 13.28 0.21
C PHE A 85 -0.14 12.77 0.42
N HIS A 86 -0.42 12.23 1.60
CA HIS A 86 -1.74 11.78 2.04
C HIS A 86 -1.76 11.92 3.57
N GLU A 87 -1.99 13.16 4.02
CA GLU A 87 -1.80 13.57 5.42
C GLU A 87 -2.94 14.45 5.92
N PHE A 88 -3.21 14.40 7.23
CA PHE A 88 -4.27 15.19 7.83
C PHE A 88 -3.99 16.69 7.71
N GLN A 89 -4.89 17.43 7.05
CA GLN A 89 -4.83 18.89 6.87
C GLN A 89 -3.60 19.43 6.12
N VAL A 90 -2.84 18.57 5.44
CA VAL A 90 -1.69 19.00 4.62
C VAL A 90 -2.01 18.71 3.16
N GLY A 91 -1.92 19.73 2.31
CA GLY A 91 -1.99 19.56 0.86
C GLY A 91 -0.64 19.15 0.28
N GLY A 92 -0.65 18.58 -0.94
CA GLY A 92 0.58 18.12 -1.59
C GLY A 92 0.64 18.38 -3.07
N LEU A 93 1.78 18.01 -3.65
CA LEU A 93 1.98 18.01 -5.10
C LEU A 93 1.24 16.81 -5.69
N ALA A 94 0.44 17.06 -6.73
CA ALA A 94 -0.20 16.03 -7.54
C ALA A 94 0.42 16.01 -8.94
N LEU A 95 0.67 14.81 -9.45
CA LEU A 95 1.23 14.59 -10.79
C LEU A 95 0.20 13.87 -11.64
N MET A 96 0.09 14.24 -12.92
CA MET A 96 -0.75 13.54 -13.90
C MET A 96 -0.01 13.44 -15.23
N PRO A 97 0.45 12.25 -15.64
CA PRO A 97 1.12 12.08 -16.93
C PRO A 97 0.14 12.27 -18.09
N VAL A 98 0.55 13.00 -19.13
CA VAL A 98 -0.24 13.25 -20.35
C VAL A 98 0.67 13.22 -21.59
N THR A 99 0.13 12.89 -22.76
CA THR A 99 0.88 12.88 -24.03
C THR A 99 0.68 14.12 -24.90
N GLY A 100 -0.24 15.02 -24.52
CA GLY A 100 -0.68 16.14 -25.36
C GLY A 100 -1.55 15.72 -26.54
#